data_AF-A0A7X8XMQ5-F1
#
_entry.id   AF-A0A7X8XMQ5-F1
#
_cell.length_a   1.000
_cell.length_b   1.000
_cell.length_c   1.000
_cell.angle_alpha   90.00
_cell.angle_beta   90.00
_cell.angle_gamma   90.00
#
_symmetry.space_group_name_H-M   'P 1'
#
loop_
_entity.id
_entity.type
_entity.pdbx_description
1 polymer ?
#
loop_
_entity_poly.entity_id
_entity_poly.type
_entity_poly.pdbx_seq_one_letter_code
_entity_poly.pdbx_strand_id
1 'polypeptide(L)'
;MKPARFFCNLFFLLTLSVLFLLCAGCVSTKPEVCPAGTELLLNPVDDPFEGCNRSVHVFNENLNRHLIRPVSQVYNFIIPELARDGIYNVGQNLFYPLRAVNCLLQQKYDGIWLETKRFGINSTVGILGIRDQASRWNIPMQREDFGQTMAYYQIQDGCFLNLPFLGPSNGRDAVGMLLGIPCSIHFWLLQGDASWAFSGIQGFNQAAAHAEPLNRFFSSNYDSYLLSKAFYSLHREVLNQDYQVPDTSGDPDQSLGYLLLRPNDKDFFLKAKHRSILLPGSQSKMPYTCWPAENSRGIIVILPGLGGHRLSTGVAGLAELLNSANWSVLALSSSMNPDYFLNLPVSAPPGFFAEDVKQLALVIRYTVEDMRQQYKLEGQNCSVLGFSLGALNALFLSRLEAEGKADGLTIERYLAINPPVDVIEALDRIDEYFAIPETWPENEREQRCRELFLKFAASLMDRSEAAQVSGSLPISLEESRFLIGLNMRLNLAEAILASQKQNNQGFMKNDPGAFKKNALWAEALSLSFTDYMNKSVIPYYQDQFPESKHSNPSWLAEQSKLFALEKSLAKNPKVWVFQNKNDFLIREKHLDWLRKTLADRVRLFPQGGHLGNLWHPDYQQLILKTLE
;
A
#
# COMPACT_ATOMS: atom_id res chain seq x y z
N MET A 1 43.82 43.33 4.53
CA MET A 1 42.59 42.56 4.18
C MET A 1 42.12 41.83 5.41
N LYS A 2 40.85 42.01 5.84
CA LYS A 2 40.35 41.44 7.11
C LYS A 2 40.13 39.92 6.97
N PRO A 3 40.71 39.07 7.83
CA PRO A 3 40.59 37.60 7.73
C PRO A 3 39.14 37.10 7.75
N ALA A 4 38.22 37.83 8.41
CA ALA A 4 36.79 37.52 8.42
C ALA A 4 36.12 37.50 7.03
N ARG A 5 36.55 38.35 6.08
CA ARG A 5 36.00 38.32 4.70
C ARG A 5 36.54 37.15 3.88
N PHE A 6 37.76 36.70 4.17
CA PHE A 6 38.35 35.55 3.49
C PHE A 6 37.69 34.24 3.94
N PHE A 7 37.48 34.06 5.25
CA PHE A 7 36.74 32.90 5.78
C PHE A 7 35.28 32.86 5.33
N CYS A 8 34.61 34.02 5.25
CA CYS A 8 33.23 34.10 4.77
C CYS A 8 33.12 33.76 3.27
N ASN A 9 34.06 34.23 2.43
CA ASN A 9 34.10 33.91 1.00
C ASN A 9 34.51 32.44 0.75
N LEU A 10 35.42 31.89 1.57
CA LEU A 10 35.81 30.48 1.47
C LEU A 10 34.66 29.56 1.88
N PHE A 11 33.93 29.90 2.94
CA PHE A 11 32.73 29.17 3.36
C PHE A 11 31.60 29.28 2.32
N PHE A 12 31.43 30.46 1.71
CA PHE A 12 30.48 30.66 0.61
C PHE A 12 30.84 29.83 -0.63
N LEU A 13 32.12 29.80 -1.03
CA LEU A 13 32.57 28.98 -2.16
C LEU A 13 32.48 27.48 -1.86
N LEU A 14 32.79 27.05 -0.63
CA LEU A 14 32.64 25.67 -0.19
C LEU A 14 31.17 25.24 -0.20
N THR A 15 30.27 26.06 0.32
CA THR A 15 28.82 25.78 0.28
C THR A 15 28.30 25.73 -1.15
N LEU A 16 28.71 26.65 -2.02
CA LEU A 16 28.34 26.61 -3.44
C LEU A 16 28.86 25.35 -4.14
N SER A 17 30.09 24.92 -3.84
CA SER A 17 30.66 23.69 -4.40
C SER A 17 29.97 22.42 -3.90
N VAL A 18 29.55 22.38 -2.64
CA VAL A 18 28.77 21.26 -2.08
C VAL A 18 27.37 21.21 -2.70
N LEU A 19 26.71 22.35 -2.85
CA LEU A 19 25.41 22.44 -3.55
C LEU A 19 25.54 21.98 -5.01
N PHE A 20 26.61 22.36 -5.70
CA PHE A 20 26.87 21.93 -7.08
C PHE A 20 27.15 20.42 -7.18
N LEU A 21 27.89 19.85 -6.22
CA LEU A 21 28.14 18.41 -6.15
C LEU A 21 26.86 17.60 -5.87
N LEU A 22 25.93 18.13 -5.08
CA LEU A 22 24.64 17.49 -4.81
C LEU A 22 23.75 17.43 -6.07
N CYS A 23 23.81 18.44 -6.93
CA CYS A 23 23.07 18.48 -8.20
C CYS A 23 23.80 17.78 -9.36
N ALA A 24 25.03 17.30 -9.15
CA ALA A 24 25.78 16.59 -10.18
C ALA A 24 25.19 15.19 -10.42
N GLY A 25 25.25 14.71 -11.66
CA GLY A 25 24.83 13.35 -12.01
C GLY A 25 25.57 12.32 -11.15
N CYS A 26 24.83 11.38 -10.59
CA CYS A 26 25.38 10.29 -9.81
C CYS A 26 26.16 9.33 -10.72
N VAL A 27 27.28 8.76 -10.26
CA VAL A 27 27.89 7.63 -10.98
C VAL A 27 26.97 6.44 -10.80
N SER A 28 26.18 6.15 -11.83
CA SER A 28 25.29 5.00 -11.87
C SER A 28 26.13 3.72 -11.76
N THR A 29 25.98 2.99 -10.67
CA THR A 29 26.39 1.59 -10.63
C THR A 29 25.40 0.86 -11.52
N LYS A 30 25.87 0.34 -12.67
CA LYS A 30 25.06 -0.36 -13.69
C LYS A 30 23.81 -1.05 -13.10
N PRO A 31 22.64 -0.88 -13.72
CA PRO A 31 21.41 -1.42 -13.17
C PRO A 31 21.54 -2.92 -13.05
N GLU A 32 21.07 -3.41 -11.92
CA GLU A 32 20.71 -4.79 -11.79
C GLU A 32 19.67 -5.14 -12.84
N VAL A 33 19.81 -6.31 -13.47
CA VAL A 33 18.84 -6.76 -14.47
C VAL A 33 17.51 -6.97 -13.75
N CYS A 34 16.60 -6.03 -13.94
CA CYS A 34 15.27 -6.05 -13.36
C CYS A 34 14.29 -6.73 -14.32
N PRO A 35 13.25 -7.41 -13.83
CA PRO A 35 12.15 -7.84 -14.67
C PRO A 35 11.52 -6.66 -15.42
N ALA A 36 11.09 -6.92 -16.65
CA ALA A 36 10.47 -5.93 -17.52
C ALA A 36 9.29 -5.20 -16.82
N GLY A 37 9.32 -3.87 -16.83
CA GLY A 37 8.28 -3.03 -16.22
C GLY A 37 8.43 -2.79 -14.72
N THR A 38 9.51 -3.25 -14.09
CA THR A 38 9.82 -2.97 -12.68
C THR A 38 10.91 -1.91 -12.48
N GLU A 39 11.41 -1.32 -13.57
CA GLU A 39 12.54 -0.40 -13.59
C GLU A 39 12.27 0.83 -12.71
N LEU A 40 11.07 1.41 -12.82
CA LEU A 40 10.62 2.55 -12.01
C LEU A 40 10.36 2.22 -10.53
N LEU A 41 10.26 0.95 -10.16
CA LEU A 41 10.15 0.56 -8.75
C LEU A 41 11.52 0.31 -8.13
N LEU A 42 12.39 -0.39 -8.86
CA LEU A 42 13.68 -0.85 -8.35
C LEU A 42 14.78 0.20 -8.49
N ASN A 43 14.82 0.88 -9.64
CA ASN A 43 15.85 1.86 -9.97
C ASN A 43 15.24 3.19 -10.49
N PRO A 44 14.31 3.84 -9.75
CA PRO A 44 13.73 5.09 -10.21
C PRO A 44 14.72 6.26 -10.24
N VAL A 45 15.63 6.31 -9.25
CA VAL A 45 16.73 7.28 -9.12
C VAL A 45 17.93 6.54 -8.56
N ASP A 46 19.14 6.85 -9.04
CA ASP A 46 20.38 6.23 -8.56
C ASP A 46 20.57 6.43 -7.05
N ASP A 47 20.90 5.35 -6.33
CA ASP A 47 21.03 5.35 -4.87
C ASP A 47 22.34 4.66 -4.43
N PRO A 48 23.50 5.31 -4.62
CA PRO A 48 24.78 4.77 -4.16
C PRO A 48 24.87 4.70 -2.63
N PHE A 49 24.04 5.48 -1.93
CA PHE A 49 24.03 5.61 -0.48
C PHE A 49 22.91 4.80 0.18
N GLU A 50 22.43 3.72 -0.45
CA GLU A 50 21.30 2.92 0.00
C GLU A 50 21.36 2.56 1.49
N GLY A 51 22.54 2.18 2.01
CA GLY A 51 22.71 1.90 3.43
C GLY A 51 22.48 3.13 4.33
N CYS A 52 23.01 4.30 3.98
CA CYS A 52 22.75 5.51 4.74
C CYS A 52 21.28 5.91 4.65
N ASN A 53 20.70 5.87 3.46
CA ASN A 53 19.32 6.26 3.19
C ASN A 53 18.30 5.32 3.89
N ARG A 54 18.56 4.01 3.93
CA ARG A 54 17.78 3.04 4.71
C ARG A 54 17.90 3.27 6.21
N SER A 55 19.09 3.67 6.70
CA SER A 55 19.27 4.00 8.12
C SER A 55 18.46 5.22 8.53
N VAL A 56 18.47 6.26 7.68
CA VAL A 56 17.62 7.45 7.88
C VAL A 56 16.13 7.11 7.74
N HIS A 57 15.78 6.17 6.85
CA HIS A 57 14.40 5.66 6.74
C HIS A 57 13.90 5.07 8.05
N VAL A 58 14.70 4.18 8.63
CA VAL A 58 14.39 3.55 9.93
C VAL A 58 14.31 4.61 11.04
N PHE A 59 15.17 5.64 11.00
CA PHE A 59 15.06 6.78 11.92
C PHE A 59 13.72 7.53 11.76
N ASN A 60 13.35 7.90 10.53
CA ASN A 60 12.10 8.62 10.23
C ASN A 60 10.87 7.79 10.59
N GLU A 61 10.89 6.49 10.33
CA GLU A 61 9.83 5.57 10.70
C GLU A 61 9.64 5.53 12.23
N ASN A 62 10.72 5.34 12.99
CA ASN A 62 10.66 5.28 14.45
C ASN A 62 10.27 6.63 15.05
N LEU A 63 10.76 7.74 14.49
CA LEU A 63 10.37 9.08 14.87
C LEU A 63 8.85 9.27 14.69
N ASN A 64 8.31 8.87 13.54
CA ASN A 64 6.87 8.97 13.30
C ASN A 64 6.08 8.09 14.27
N ARG A 65 6.48 6.82 14.41
CA ARG A 65 5.80 5.82 15.23
C ARG A 65 5.77 6.18 16.71
N HIS A 66 6.88 6.67 17.26
CA HIS A 66 7.07 6.85 18.70
C HIS A 66 6.95 8.30 19.18
N LEU A 67 7.06 9.30 18.30
CA LEU A 67 6.98 10.70 18.68
C LEU A 67 5.89 11.45 17.90
N ILE A 68 6.01 11.56 16.57
CA ILE A 68 5.11 12.42 15.78
C ILE A 68 3.67 11.95 15.92
N ARG A 69 3.37 10.67 15.66
CA ARG A 69 2.00 10.15 15.72
C ARG A 69 1.35 10.33 17.10
N PRO A 70 1.95 9.90 18.24
CA PRO A 70 1.35 10.15 19.55
C PRO A 70 1.10 11.63 19.85
N VAL A 71 2.06 12.51 19.56
CA VAL A 71 1.91 13.95 19.79
C VAL A 71 0.82 14.54 18.86
N SER A 72 0.74 14.04 17.63
CA SER A 72 -0.28 14.45 16.65
C SER A 72 -1.68 14.05 17.10
N GLN A 73 -1.86 12.90 17.75
CA GLN A 73 -3.16 12.50 18.31
C GLN A 73 -3.62 13.46 19.41
N VAL A 74 -2.70 13.87 20.29
CA VAL A 74 -2.99 14.89 21.32
C VAL A 74 -3.28 16.25 20.68
N TYR A 75 -2.48 16.65 19.69
CA TYR A 75 -2.67 17.90 18.95
C TYR A 75 -4.04 17.94 18.26
N ASN A 76 -4.42 16.87 17.57
CA ASN A 76 -5.69 16.75 16.86
C ASN A 76 -6.89 16.69 17.82
N PHE A 77 -6.69 16.21 19.06
CA PHE A 77 -7.70 16.23 20.11
C PHE A 77 -7.91 17.65 20.69
N ILE A 78 -6.83 18.41 20.88
CA ILE A 78 -6.89 19.76 21.48
C ILE A 78 -7.28 20.82 20.45
N ILE A 79 -6.74 20.74 19.22
CA ILE A 79 -6.89 21.76 18.18
C ILE A 79 -7.92 21.31 17.15
N PRO A 80 -9.08 22.01 17.04
CA PRO A 80 -10.12 21.67 16.08
C PRO A 80 -9.62 21.69 14.63
N GLU A 81 -10.23 20.88 13.77
CA GLU A 81 -9.91 20.79 12.33
C GLU A 81 -9.87 22.17 11.66
N LEU A 82 -10.88 23.04 11.91
CA LEU A 82 -10.91 24.40 11.37
C LEU A 82 -9.69 25.25 11.72
N ALA A 83 -9.12 25.06 12.91
CA ALA A 83 -7.91 25.78 13.32
C ALA A 83 -6.66 25.18 12.67
N ARG A 84 -6.58 23.85 12.54
CA ARG A 84 -5.48 23.15 11.84
C ARG A 84 -5.44 23.52 10.36
N ASP A 85 -6.60 23.55 9.71
CA ASP A 85 -6.77 24.03 8.33
C ASP A 85 -6.39 25.50 8.21
N GLY A 86 -6.80 26.33 9.19
CA GLY A 86 -6.42 27.74 9.24
C GLY A 86 -4.91 27.95 9.30
N ILE A 87 -4.22 27.20 10.17
CA ILE A 87 -2.76 27.21 10.27
C ILE A 87 -2.14 26.84 8.92
N TYR A 88 -2.58 25.74 8.32
CA TYR A 88 -2.12 25.29 7.01
C TYR A 88 -2.32 26.36 5.93
N ASN A 89 -3.52 26.94 5.83
CA ASN A 89 -3.85 27.93 4.82
C ASN A 89 -3.02 29.21 4.96
N VAL A 90 -2.80 29.69 6.20
CA VAL A 90 -1.94 30.85 6.46
C VAL A 90 -0.52 30.56 5.99
N GLY A 91 0.03 29.38 6.28
CA GLY A 91 1.32 28.94 5.78
C GLY A 91 1.37 28.97 4.25
N GLN A 92 0.40 28.35 3.59
CA GLN A 92 0.31 28.34 2.12
C GLN A 92 0.20 29.74 1.52
N ASN A 93 -0.52 30.66 2.16
CA ASN A 93 -0.62 32.05 1.72
C ASN A 93 0.72 32.78 1.85
N LEU A 94 1.47 32.55 2.93
CA LEU A 94 2.79 33.15 3.15
C LEU A 94 3.90 32.54 2.28
N PHE A 95 3.71 31.31 1.77
CA PHE A 95 4.59 30.68 0.76
C PHE A 95 4.30 31.12 -0.68
N TYR A 96 3.34 32.04 -0.91
CA TYR A 96 3.06 32.59 -2.23
C TYR A 96 4.30 33.04 -3.02
N PRO A 97 5.27 33.80 -2.46
CA PRO A 97 6.42 34.27 -3.24
C PRO A 97 7.28 33.12 -3.78
N LEU A 98 7.43 32.03 -3.03
CA LEU A 98 8.14 30.84 -3.48
C LEU A 98 7.51 30.28 -4.75
N ARG A 99 6.18 30.12 -4.77
CA ARG A 99 5.48 29.57 -5.94
C ARG A 99 5.47 30.56 -7.11
N ALA A 100 5.25 31.84 -6.85
CA ALA A 100 5.24 32.89 -7.88
C ALA A 100 6.62 33.08 -8.55
N VAL A 101 7.71 33.09 -7.77
CA VAL A 101 9.08 33.18 -8.30
C VAL A 101 9.41 31.95 -9.14
N ASN A 102 9.05 30.74 -8.68
CA ASN A 102 9.32 29.53 -9.44
C ASN A 102 8.48 29.46 -10.72
N CYS A 103 7.19 29.85 -10.70
CA CYS A 103 6.39 30.02 -11.92
C CYS A 103 7.07 31.00 -12.90
N LEU A 104 7.59 32.12 -12.40
CA LEU A 104 8.30 33.12 -13.23
C LEU A 104 9.57 32.55 -13.85
N LEU A 105 10.41 31.88 -13.06
CA LEU A 105 11.65 31.28 -13.55
C LEU A 105 11.37 30.16 -14.57
N GLN A 106 10.29 29.41 -14.40
CA GLN A 106 9.82 28.40 -15.36
C GLN A 106 9.03 28.98 -16.53
N GLN A 107 8.88 30.31 -16.62
CA GLN A 107 8.13 31.02 -17.67
C GLN A 107 6.63 30.66 -17.73
N LYS A 108 6.05 30.19 -16.63
CA LYS A 108 4.63 29.85 -16.46
C LYS A 108 3.81 31.10 -16.08
N TYR A 109 3.64 32.03 -17.02
CA TYR A 109 2.96 33.31 -16.75
C TYR A 109 1.53 33.17 -16.22
N ASP A 110 0.77 32.22 -16.76
CA ASP A 110 -0.59 31.92 -16.27
C ASP A 110 -0.56 31.41 -14.83
N GLY A 111 0.41 30.56 -14.49
CA GLY A 111 0.64 30.07 -13.14
C GLY A 111 0.92 31.19 -12.14
N ILE A 112 1.76 32.17 -12.51
CA ILE A 112 2.02 33.36 -11.69
C ILE A 112 0.71 34.10 -11.41
N TRP A 113 -0.11 34.30 -12.44
CA TRP A 113 -1.36 35.04 -12.32
C TRP A 113 -2.38 34.30 -11.45
N LEU A 114 -2.46 32.97 -11.58
CA LEU A 114 -3.27 32.12 -10.70
C LEU A 114 -2.82 32.24 -9.25
N GLU A 115 -1.53 32.11 -8.96
CA GLU A 115 -1.00 32.27 -7.60
C GLU A 115 -1.23 33.67 -7.03
N THR A 116 -1.07 34.71 -7.86
CA THR A 116 -1.30 36.11 -7.47
C THR A 116 -2.77 36.33 -7.10
N LYS A 117 -3.70 35.78 -7.92
CA LYS A 117 -5.13 35.79 -7.60
C LYS A 117 -5.42 35.05 -6.31
N ARG A 118 -4.87 33.85 -6.12
CA ARG A 118 -5.05 33.07 -4.89
C ARG A 118 -4.59 33.85 -3.67
N PHE A 119 -3.39 34.43 -3.72
CA PHE A 119 -2.85 35.27 -2.65
C PHE A 119 -3.75 36.47 -2.35
N GLY A 120 -4.19 37.21 -3.37
CA GLY A 120 -5.09 38.36 -3.18
C GLY A 120 -6.43 37.98 -2.56
N ILE A 121 -7.08 36.93 -3.07
CA ILE A 121 -8.37 36.43 -2.59
C ILE A 121 -8.25 35.91 -1.16
N ASN A 122 -7.26 35.05 -0.89
CA ASN A 122 -7.09 34.44 0.42
C ASN A 122 -6.64 35.49 1.47
N SER A 123 -5.85 36.48 1.09
CA SER A 123 -5.47 37.56 1.99
C SER A 123 -6.62 38.52 2.34
N THR A 124 -7.57 38.71 1.41
CA THR A 124 -8.72 39.63 1.61
C THR A 124 -9.95 38.87 2.11
N VAL A 125 -10.65 38.19 1.21
CA VAL A 125 -11.87 37.41 1.49
C VAL A 125 -11.58 36.23 2.40
N GLY A 126 -10.40 35.62 2.25
CA GLY A 126 -9.94 34.51 3.09
C GLY A 126 -9.41 34.91 4.47
N ILE A 127 -9.49 36.18 4.85
CA ILE A 127 -9.05 36.71 6.16
C ILE A 127 -7.56 36.41 6.39
N LEU A 128 -6.68 37.12 5.67
CA LEU A 128 -5.21 36.97 5.76
C LEU A 128 -4.69 35.55 5.49
N GLY A 129 -5.46 34.75 4.75
CA GLY A 129 -5.12 33.38 4.41
C GLY A 129 -5.62 32.33 5.40
N ILE A 130 -6.40 32.68 6.44
CA ILE A 130 -6.99 31.67 7.33
C ILE A 130 -7.94 30.73 6.56
N ARG A 131 -8.65 31.26 5.56
CA ARG A 131 -9.56 30.49 4.71
C ARG A 131 -9.04 30.47 3.29
N ASP A 132 -8.92 29.28 2.72
CA ASP A 132 -8.63 29.11 1.29
C ASP A 132 -9.90 29.30 0.44
N GLN A 133 -10.28 30.56 0.24
CA GLN A 133 -11.44 30.92 -0.56
C GLN A 133 -11.17 30.71 -2.06
N ALA A 134 -9.93 30.86 -2.51
CA ALA A 134 -9.58 30.68 -3.90
C ALA A 134 -9.79 29.25 -4.39
N SER A 135 -9.47 28.23 -3.57
CA SER A 135 -9.78 26.83 -3.90
C SER A 135 -11.28 26.57 -3.99
N ARG A 136 -12.10 27.22 -3.15
CA ARG A 136 -13.58 27.12 -3.24
C ARG A 136 -14.16 27.74 -4.52
N TRP A 137 -13.39 28.59 -5.19
CA TRP A 137 -13.72 29.16 -6.49
C TRP A 137 -13.00 28.42 -7.63
N ASN A 138 -12.49 27.21 -7.37
CA ASN A 138 -11.80 26.35 -8.35
C ASN A 138 -10.58 27.02 -9.00
N ILE A 139 -9.85 27.86 -8.25
CA ILE A 139 -8.58 28.42 -8.71
C ILE A 139 -7.47 27.49 -8.22
N PRO A 140 -6.81 26.69 -9.08
CA PRO A 140 -5.84 25.69 -8.66
C PRO A 140 -4.56 26.32 -8.11
N MET A 141 -3.95 25.69 -7.10
CA MET A 141 -2.64 26.08 -6.57
C MET A 141 -1.53 25.52 -7.47
N GLN A 142 -0.56 26.37 -7.83
CA GLN A 142 0.64 25.99 -8.56
C GLN A 142 1.71 25.55 -7.57
N ARG A 143 1.93 24.24 -7.38
CA ARG A 143 2.86 23.70 -6.38
C ARG A 143 4.34 23.77 -6.81
N GLU A 144 4.75 24.90 -7.39
CA GLU A 144 6.10 25.11 -7.93
C GLU A 144 7.16 25.31 -6.85
N ASP A 145 8.31 24.67 -7.02
CA ASP A 145 9.48 24.79 -6.15
C ASP A 145 10.78 24.92 -6.94
N PHE A 146 11.89 25.24 -6.27
CA PHE A 146 13.19 25.40 -6.92
C PHE A 146 13.75 24.09 -7.50
N GLY A 147 13.33 22.93 -6.98
CA GLY A 147 13.67 21.63 -7.57
C GLY A 147 13.06 21.49 -8.96
N GLN A 148 11.77 21.81 -9.12
CA GLN A 148 11.07 21.87 -10.41
C GLN A 148 11.68 22.91 -11.34
N THR A 149 12.02 24.10 -10.84
CA THR A 149 12.70 25.12 -11.64
C THR A 149 14.07 24.66 -12.16
N MET A 150 14.83 23.94 -11.33
CA MET A 150 16.10 23.34 -11.77
C MET A 150 15.86 22.22 -12.81
N ALA A 151 14.80 21.43 -12.65
CA ALA A 151 14.39 20.42 -13.63
C ALA A 151 14.02 21.05 -14.99
N TYR A 152 13.30 22.19 -14.98
CA TYR A 152 12.98 22.97 -16.18
C TYR A 152 14.23 23.39 -16.96
N TYR A 153 15.32 23.72 -16.26
CA TYR A 153 16.63 24.01 -16.85
C TYR A 153 17.52 22.77 -17.06
N GLN A 154 16.93 21.56 -17.08
CA GLN A 154 17.60 20.28 -17.34
C GLN A 154 18.71 19.92 -16.35
N ILE A 155 18.66 20.46 -15.13
CA ILE A 155 19.52 20.00 -14.04
C ILE A 155 19.01 18.63 -13.59
N GLN A 156 19.93 17.66 -13.62
CA GLN A 156 19.66 16.26 -13.28
C GLN A 156 19.23 16.12 -11.80
N ASP A 157 18.50 15.05 -11.49
CA ASP A 157 17.98 14.78 -10.14
C ASP A 157 19.10 14.64 -9.08
N GLY A 158 20.30 14.25 -9.51
CA GLY A 158 21.38 13.84 -8.63
C GLY A 158 21.11 12.46 -8.02
N CYS A 159 21.78 12.13 -6.92
CA CYS A 159 21.56 10.87 -6.21
C CYS A 159 20.30 10.96 -5.31
N PHE A 160 19.64 9.82 -5.09
CA PHE A 160 18.57 9.71 -4.12
C PHE A 160 19.09 9.95 -2.69
N LEU A 161 18.32 10.69 -1.90
CA LEU A 161 18.64 11.03 -0.52
C LEU A 161 17.39 10.82 0.33
N ASN A 162 17.50 10.07 1.42
CA ASN A 162 16.46 10.09 2.45
C ASN A 162 16.89 11.04 3.55
N LEU A 163 16.16 12.14 3.71
CA LEU A 163 16.52 13.22 4.62
C LEU A 163 15.91 12.96 6.01
N PRO A 164 16.66 13.20 7.09
CA PRO A 164 16.10 13.12 8.44
C PRO A 164 14.92 14.08 8.58
N PHE A 165 13.85 13.65 9.23
CA PHE A 165 12.60 14.38 9.46
C PHE A 165 11.75 14.64 8.21
N LEU A 166 12.36 14.90 7.05
CA LEU A 166 11.68 15.29 5.81
C LEU A 166 11.31 14.11 4.92
N GLY A 167 12.05 13.01 4.98
CA GLY A 167 11.79 11.81 4.19
C GLY A 167 12.49 11.81 2.81
N PRO A 168 11.96 11.05 1.83
CA PRO A 168 12.55 10.90 0.50
C PRO A 168 12.80 12.22 -0.23
N SER A 169 13.95 12.33 -0.87
CA SER A 169 14.40 13.47 -1.67
C SER A 169 15.41 13.02 -2.75
N ASN A 170 15.91 13.95 -3.55
CA ASN A 170 17.11 13.78 -4.37
C ASN A 170 18.03 15.00 -4.20
N GLY A 171 19.24 14.92 -4.75
CA GLY A 171 20.23 15.99 -4.62
C GLY A 171 19.73 17.36 -5.10
N ARG A 172 19.08 17.40 -6.27
CA ARG A 172 18.49 18.64 -6.82
C ARG A 172 17.40 19.21 -5.90
N ASP A 173 16.44 18.39 -5.51
CA ASP A 173 15.28 18.81 -4.74
C ASP A 173 15.71 19.23 -3.31
N ALA A 174 16.71 18.58 -2.71
CA ALA A 174 17.31 19.01 -1.44
C ALA A 174 17.96 20.41 -1.54
N VAL A 175 18.67 20.71 -2.63
CA VAL A 175 19.17 22.06 -2.91
C VAL A 175 18.01 23.03 -3.11
N GLY A 176 16.97 22.62 -3.82
CA GLY A 176 15.76 23.41 -4.04
C GLY A 176 15.06 23.82 -2.74
N MET A 177 14.98 22.90 -1.77
CA MET A 177 14.45 23.19 -0.43
C MET A 177 15.26 24.30 0.27
N LEU A 178 16.59 24.26 0.20
CA LEU A 178 17.45 25.27 0.81
C LEU A 178 17.30 26.66 0.15
N LEU A 179 17.22 26.69 -1.18
CA LEU A 179 16.96 27.91 -1.94
C LEU A 179 15.58 28.51 -1.65
N GLY A 180 14.62 27.66 -1.28
CA GLY A 180 13.25 28.05 -0.94
C GLY A 180 13.09 28.79 0.38
N ILE A 181 13.99 28.58 1.35
CA ILE A 181 13.89 29.15 2.71
C ILE A 181 13.65 30.68 2.71
N PRO A 182 14.44 31.51 2.01
CA PRO A 182 14.22 32.96 2.00
C PRO A 182 12.98 33.39 1.19
N CYS A 183 12.35 32.50 0.42
CA CYS A 183 11.24 32.82 -0.47
C CYS A 183 9.86 32.70 0.19
N SER A 184 9.78 32.84 1.51
CA SER A 184 8.52 32.94 2.22
C SER A 184 8.37 34.31 2.90
N ILE A 185 7.16 34.87 2.89
CA ILE A 185 6.86 36.17 3.50
C ILE A 185 7.21 36.16 5.00
N HIS A 186 6.96 35.04 5.68
CA HIS A 186 7.18 34.93 7.13
C HIS A 186 8.65 35.14 7.53
N PHE A 187 9.60 34.78 6.65
CA PHE A 187 11.03 34.93 6.90
C PHE A 187 11.44 36.41 7.01
N TRP A 188 10.74 37.30 6.29
CA TRP A 188 11.01 38.74 6.29
C TRP A 188 10.10 39.51 7.25
N LEU A 189 8.90 38.98 7.53
CA LEU A 189 7.93 39.60 8.42
C LEU A 189 8.22 39.33 9.90
N LEU A 190 8.68 38.12 10.23
CA LEU A 190 8.95 37.69 11.60
C LEU A 190 10.45 37.79 11.90
N GLN A 191 10.80 38.32 13.07
CA GLN A 191 12.21 38.44 13.48
C GLN A 191 12.75 37.13 14.05
N GLY A 192 13.91 36.67 13.54
CA GLY A 192 14.73 35.61 14.12
C GLY A 192 13.93 34.40 14.61
N ASP A 193 13.90 34.20 15.93
CA ASP A 193 13.26 33.06 16.61
C ASP A 193 11.77 32.92 16.26
N ALA A 194 11.06 34.02 16.01
CA ALA A 194 9.64 33.97 15.65
C ALA A 194 9.40 33.35 14.27
N SER A 195 10.31 33.57 13.31
CA SER A 195 10.24 32.95 11.98
C SER A 195 10.45 31.44 12.07
N TRP A 196 11.43 31.01 12.86
CA TRP A 196 11.70 29.59 13.09
C TRP A 196 10.56 28.92 13.85
N ALA A 197 9.99 29.58 14.85
CA ALA A 197 8.81 29.10 15.57
C ALA A 197 7.61 28.92 14.63
N PHE A 198 7.36 29.90 13.74
CA PHE A 198 6.30 29.79 12.74
C PHE A 198 6.54 28.61 11.78
N SER A 199 7.74 28.47 11.22
CA SER A 199 8.12 27.33 10.38
C SER A 199 7.93 26.00 11.11
N GLY A 200 8.32 25.92 12.39
CA GLY A 200 8.12 24.74 13.22
C GLY A 200 6.65 24.40 13.44
N ILE A 201 5.79 25.39 13.69
CA ILE A 201 4.33 25.20 13.83
C ILE A 201 3.73 24.70 12.51
N GLN A 202 4.09 25.30 11.38
CA GLN A 202 3.62 24.87 10.06
C GLN A 202 4.05 23.44 9.74
N GLY A 203 5.34 23.16 9.90
CA GLY A 203 5.91 21.84 9.67
C GLY A 203 5.27 20.78 10.56
N PHE A 204 5.07 21.07 11.85
CA PHE A 204 4.41 20.16 12.76
C PHE A 204 2.92 19.96 12.43
N ASN A 205 2.18 21.02 12.10
CA ASN A 205 0.78 20.91 11.69
C ASN A 205 0.63 20.02 10.45
N GLN A 206 1.53 20.18 9.46
CA GLN A 206 1.56 19.33 8.27
C GLN A 206 1.96 17.90 8.61
N ALA A 207 2.99 17.70 9.42
CA ALA A 207 3.41 16.37 9.87
C ALA A 207 2.27 15.66 10.63
N ALA A 208 1.55 16.38 11.48
CA ALA A 208 0.44 15.85 12.27
C ALA A 208 -0.76 15.41 11.43
N ALA A 209 -1.03 16.11 10.32
CA ALA A 209 -2.06 15.71 9.36
C ALA A 209 -1.71 14.38 8.64
N HIS A 210 -0.42 14.10 8.44
CA HIS A 210 0.04 12.92 7.71
C HIS A 210 0.56 11.78 8.60
N ALA A 211 0.67 12.00 9.92
CA ALA A 211 1.31 11.06 10.84
C ALA A 211 0.64 9.67 10.85
N GLU A 212 -0.70 9.62 10.88
CA GLU A 212 -1.44 8.36 10.92
C GLU A 212 -1.41 7.62 9.57
N PRO A 213 -1.72 8.25 8.41
CA PRO A 213 -1.54 7.62 7.10
C PRO A 213 -0.11 7.10 6.88
N LEU A 214 0.90 7.90 7.25
CA LEU A 214 2.31 7.52 7.09
C LEU A 214 2.68 6.34 7.99
N ASN A 215 2.21 6.33 9.24
CA ASN A 215 2.42 5.20 10.14
C ASN A 215 1.76 3.92 9.61
N ARG A 216 0.56 4.01 9.03
CA ARG A 216 -0.10 2.87 8.39
C ARG A 216 0.72 2.35 7.22
N PHE A 217 1.18 3.25 6.34
CA PHE A 217 2.05 2.88 5.23
C PHE A 217 3.32 2.16 5.70
N PHE A 218 4.02 2.68 6.72
CA PHE A 218 5.19 1.98 7.26
C PHE A 218 4.85 0.64 7.88
N SER A 219 3.71 0.55 8.58
CA SER A 219 3.30 -0.66 9.29
C SER A 219 2.72 -1.75 8.37
N SER A 220 2.29 -1.41 7.15
CA SER A 220 1.62 -2.35 6.23
C SER A 220 2.51 -2.95 5.16
N ASN A 221 3.75 -2.47 5.02
CA ASN A 221 4.68 -2.89 3.98
C ASN A 221 5.92 -3.53 4.62
N TYR A 222 6.42 -4.62 4.04
CA TYR A 222 7.60 -5.31 4.57
C TYR A 222 8.88 -4.49 4.36
N ASP A 223 8.99 -3.80 3.22
CA ASP A 223 10.08 -2.84 2.94
C ASP A 223 9.51 -1.52 2.45
N SER A 224 9.10 -0.67 3.39
CA SER A 224 8.53 0.64 3.07
C SER A 224 9.54 1.60 2.42
N TYR A 225 10.85 1.34 2.49
CA TYR A 225 11.89 2.17 1.88
C TYR A 225 11.81 2.15 0.35
N LEU A 226 11.75 0.96 -0.24
CA LEU A 226 11.70 0.78 -1.70
C LEU A 226 10.52 1.53 -2.31
N LEU A 227 9.33 1.32 -1.74
CA LEU A 227 8.10 1.96 -2.19
C LEU A 227 8.13 3.48 -1.95
N SER A 228 8.70 3.95 -0.83
CA SER A 228 8.84 5.40 -0.58
C SER A 228 9.69 6.08 -1.64
N LYS A 229 10.81 5.44 -2.02
CA LYS A 229 11.69 5.92 -3.08
C LYS A 229 10.97 5.97 -4.42
N ALA A 230 10.30 4.89 -4.82
CA ALA A 230 9.56 4.82 -6.08
C ALA A 230 8.43 5.86 -6.15
N PHE A 231 7.60 5.97 -5.11
CA PHE A 231 6.52 6.95 -5.07
C PHE A 231 7.05 8.38 -5.09
N TYR A 232 8.14 8.67 -4.38
CA TYR A 232 8.78 9.98 -4.43
C TYR A 232 9.22 10.33 -5.86
N SER A 233 10.00 9.46 -6.49
CA SER A 233 10.54 9.71 -7.82
C SER A 233 9.44 9.90 -8.86
N LEU A 234 8.42 9.05 -8.82
CA LEU A 234 7.28 9.15 -9.73
C LEU A 234 6.47 10.43 -9.50
N HIS A 235 6.25 10.81 -8.23
CA HIS A 235 5.58 12.06 -7.88
C HIS A 235 6.35 13.28 -8.39
N ARG A 236 7.68 13.30 -8.23
CA ARG A 236 8.52 14.39 -8.74
C ARG A 236 8.53 14.45 -10.26
N GLU A 237 8.50 13.30 -10.92
CA GLU A 237 8.42 13.27 -12.37
C GLU A 237 7.12 13.86 -12.91
N VAL A 238 5.98 13.51 -12.30
CA VAL A 238 4.66 14.10 -12.64
C VAL A 238 4.70 15.63 -12.50
N LEU A 239 5.29 16.13 -11.40
CA LEU A 239 5.41 17.57 -11.15
C LEU A 239 6.34 18.26 -12.15
N ASN A 240 7.55 17.72 -12.35
CA ASN A 240 8.57 18.31 -13.23
C ASN A 240 8.13 18.38 -14.70
N GLN A 241 7.28 17.46 -15.14
CA GLN A 241 6.76 17.41 -16.51
C GLN A 241 5.43 18.14 -16.66
N ASP A 242 4.86 18.70 -15.59
CA ASP A 242 3.46 19.17 -15.55
C ASP A 242 2.49 18.15 -16.14
N TYR A 243 2.71 16.87 -15.83
CA TYR A 243 2.09 15.76 -16.56
C TYR A 243 0.57 15.87 -16.48
N GLN A 244 -0.06 16.10 -17.63
CA GLN A 244 -1.51 16.15 -17.74
C GLN A 244 -2.02 14.74 -18.01
N VAL A 245 -2.96 14.33 -17.17
CA VAL A 245 -3.69 13.07 -17.36
C VAL A 245 -4.40 13.13 -18.72
N PRO A 246 -4.15 12.21 -19.66
CA PRO A 246 -4.80 12.21 -20.95
C PRO A 246 -6.33 12.16 -20.82
N ASP A 247 -7.05 12.98 -21.58
CA ASP A 247 -8.53 12.99 -21.65
C ASP A 247 -9.05 11.86 -22.53
N THR A 248 -8.55 10.64 -22.30
CA THR A 248 -8.95 9.44 -23.00
C THR A 248 -9.70 8.53 -22.04
N SER A 249 -10.90 8.09 -22.44
CA SER A 249 -11.61 7.06 -21.68
C SER A 249 -10.82 5.76 -21.76
N GLY A 250 -10.20 5.35 -20.66
CA GLY A 250 -9.65 4.00 -20.56
C GLY A 250 -10.76 2.95 -20.44
N ASP A 251 -10.41 1.71 -20.73
CA ASP A 251 -11.21 0.50 -20.47
C ASP A 251 -10.42 -0.41 -19.50
N PRO A 252 -10.17 0.03 -18.26
CA PRO A 252 -9.38 -0.76 -17.33
C PRO A 252 -10.13 -2.03 -16.91
N ASP A 253 -9.37 -3.06 -16.55
CA ASP A 253 -9.91 -4.25 -15.93
C ASP A 253 -10.74 -3.88 -14.70
N GLN A 254 -11.96 -4.42 -14.63
CA GLN A 254 -12.93 -4.11 -13.57
C GLN A 254 -12.40 -4.47 -12.17
N SER A 255 -11.37 -5.33 -12.07
CA SER A 255 -10.68 -5.63 -10.82
C SER A 255 -10.10 -4.37 -10.15
N LEU A 256 -9.75 -3.32 -10.90
CA LEU A 256 -9.33 -2.04 -10.34
C LEU A 256 -10.43 -1.34 -9.53
N GLY A 257 -11.69 -1.77 -9.66
CA GLY A 257 -12.78 -1.34 -8.78
C GLY A 257 -12.49 -1.60 -7.30
N TYR A 258 -11.64 -2.57 -6.95
CA TYR A 258 -11.21 -2.79 -5.57
C TYR A 258 -10.51 -1.56 -4.95
N LEU A 259 -9.82 -0.73 -5.76
CA LEU A 259 -9.18 0.51 -5.28
C LEU A 259 -10.18 1.55 -4.79
N LEU A 260 -11.45 1.43 -5.16
CA LEU A 260 -12.53 2.30 -4.72
C LEU A 260 -13.13 1.87 -3.37
N LEU A 261 -12.81 0.66 -2.90
CA LEU A 261 -13.24 0.17 -1.59
C LEU A 261 -12.45 0.84 -0.48
N ARG A 262 -13.09 1.79 0.21
CA ARG A 262 -12.51 2.54 1.32
C ARG A 262 -13.58 2.92 2.34
N PRO A 263 -13.20 3.19 3.60
CA PRO A 263 -14.14 3.75 4.57
C PRO A 263 -14.73 5.08 4.09
N ASN A 264 -16.02 5.28 4.35
CA ASN A 264 -16.72 6.54 4.14
C ASN A 264 -16.39 7.54 5.25
N ASP A 265 -16.28 7.06 6.50
CA ASP A 265 -15.80 7.84 7.63
C ASP A 265 -14.27 7.95 7.59
N LYS A 266 -13.78 9.19 7.42
CA LYS A 266 -12.35 9.51 7.35
C LYS A 266 -11.59 9.11 8.63
N ASP A 267 -12.28 9.11 9.76
CA ASP A 267 -11.73 8.78 11.07
C ASP A 267 -11.94 7.31 11.45
N PHE A 268 -12.51 6.49 10.55
CA PHE A 268 -12.77 5.08 10.84
C PHE A 268 -11.51 4.30 11.25
N PHE A 269 -10.36 4.66 10.67
CA PHE A 269 -9.07 4.07 11.06
C PHE A 269 -8.70 4.36 12.52
N LEU A 270 -9.11 5.51 13.09
CA LEU A 270 -8.84 5.88 14.48
C LEU A 270 -9.72 5.11 15.47
N LYS A 271 -10.87 4.59 15.00
CA LYS A 271 -11.77 3.75 15.81
C LYS A 271 -11.22 2.34 16.03
N ALA A 272 -10.28 1.92 15.20
CA ALA A 272 -9.66 0.60 15.26
C ALA A 272 -8.92 0.36 16.59
N LYS A 273 -9.04 -0.86 17.12
CA LYS A 273 -8.24 -1.34 18.25
C LYS A 273 -7.19 -2.31 17.73
N HIS A 274 -5.93 -1.90 17.81
CA HIS A 274 -4.80 -2.76 17.46
C HIS A 274 -4.36 -3.56 18.67
N ARG A 275 -4.38 -4.89 18.54
CA ARG A 275 -4.02 -5.82 19.59
C ARG A 275 -3.01 -6.82 19.08
N SER A 276 -2.33 -7.48 19.99
CA SER A 276 -1.44 -8.57 19.65
C SER A 276 -1.41 -9.58 20.79
N ILE A 277 -1.37 -10.86 20.42
CA ILE A 277 -1.44 -11.98 21.37
C ILE A 277 -0.29 -12.95 21.12
N LEU A 278 0.22 -13.56 22.18
CA LEU A 278 1.23 -14.60 22.05
C LEU A 278 0.53 -15.93 21.80
N LEU A 279 0.77 -16.55 20.64
CA LEU A 279 0.23 -17.88 20.34
C LEU A 279 1.08 -18.95 21.03
N PRO A 280 0.50 -20.10 21.41
CA PRO A 280 1.28 -21.22 21.94
C PRO A 280 2.39 -21.63 20.95
N GLY A 281 3.64 -21.65 21.42
CA GLY A 281 4.81 -22.01 20.61
C GLY A 281 5.35 -20.90 19.71
N SER A 282 4.70 -19.75 19.61
CA SER A 282 5.23 -18.59 18.86
C SER A 282 6.27 -17.82 19.68
N GLN A 283 7.25 -17.23 18.99
CA GLN A 283 8.28 -16.37 19.61
C GLN A 283 7.87 -14.89 19.67
N SER A 284 6.93 -14.49 18.81
CA SER A 284 6.44 -13.12 18.69
C SER A 284 4.92 -13.08 18.79
N LYS A 285 4.38 -11.89 19.07
CA LYS A 285 2.93 -11.71 19.21
C LYS A 285 2.28 -11.60 17.84
N MET A 286 1.26 -12.41 17.58
CA MET A 286 0.38 -12.31 16.42
C MET A 286 -0.46 -11.04 16.50
N PRO A 287 -0.27 -10.07 15.58
CA PRO A 287 -1.04 -8.85 15.57
C PRO A 287 -2.40 -9.05 14.89
N TYR A 288 -3.40 -8.34 15.39
CA TYR A 288 -4.72 -8.25 14.75
C TYR A 288 -5.34 -6.87 14.98
N THR A 289 -6.29 -6.51 14.14
CA THR A 289 -7.06 -5.26 14.29
C THR A 289 -8.53 -5.60 14.51
N CYS A 290 -9.21 -4.90 15.41
CA CYS A 290 -10.63 -5.12 15.63
C CYS A 290 -11.42 -3.84 15.85
N TRP A 291 -12.72 -3.93 15.58
CA TRP A 291 -13.74 -2.89 15.76
C TRP A 291 -14.91 -3.51 16.54
N PRO A 292 -14.86 -3.48 17.88
CA PRO A 292 -15.94 -4.00 18.71
C PRO A 292 -17.21 -3.14 18.57
N ALA A 293 -18.37 -3.77 18.62
CA ALA A 293 -19.68 -3.09 18.66
C ALA A 293 -20.38 -3.37 19.99
N GLU A 294 -21.00 -2.36 20.62
CA GLU A 294 -21.62 -2.50 21.95
C GLU A 294 -22.79 -3.50 21.96
N ASN A 295 -23.66 -3.45 20.94
CA ASN A 295 -24.79 -4.37 20.76
C ASN A 295 -24.53 -5.30 19.57
N SER A 296 -23.39 -5.97 19.62
CA SER A 296 -22.89 -6.77 18.52
C SER A 296 -23.80 -7.97 18.21
N ARG A 297 -24.10 -8.20 16.93
CA ARG A 297 -24.85 -9.37 16.42
C ARG A 297 -24.01 -10.65 16.44
N GLY A 298 -22.70 -10.49 16.39
CA GLY A 298 -21.71 -11.56 16.34
C GLY A 298 -20.35 -11.00 15.96
N ILE A 299 -19.37 -11.89 15.86
CA ILE A 299 -18.01 -11.55 15.42
C ILE A 299 -17.85 -11.96 13.96
N ILE A 300 -17.33 -11.08 13.12
CA ILE A 300 -16.91 -11.41 11.75
C ILE A 300 -15.40 -11.27 11.64
N VAL A 301 -14.74 -12.34 11.22
CA VAL A 301 -13.32 -12.38 10.90
C VAL A 301 -13.12 -12.13 9.42
N ILE A 302 -12.37 -11.08 9.07
CA ILE A 302 -11.98 -10.74 7.71
C ILE A 302 -10.63 -11.39 7.40
N LEU A 303 -10.59 -12.18 6.33
CA LEU A 303 -9.40 -12.77 5.74
C LEU A 303 -9.13 -12.15 4.36
N PRO A 304 -8.06 -11.36 4.20
CA PRO A 304 -7.80 -10.67 2.95
C PRO A 304 -7.15 -11.55 1.88
N GLY A 305 -7.12 -11.03 0.65
CA GLY A 305 -6.46 -11.66 -0.50
C GLY A 305 -4.93 -11.69 -0.39
N LEU A 306 -4.28 -12.21 -1.44
CA LEU A 306 -2.84 -12.43 -1.49
C LEU A 306 -2.05 -11.18 -1.08
N GLY A 307 -1.19 -11.32 -0.06
CA GLY A 307 -0.36 -10.23 0.48
C GLY A 307 -1.13 -9.13 1.20
N GLY A 308 -2.46 -9.19 1.26
CA GLY A 308 -3.29 -8.16 1.89
C GLY A 308 -3.00 -7.99 3.38
N HIS A 309 -2.84 -6.74 3.80
CA HIS A 309 -2.57 -6.38 5.19
C HIS A 309 -3.85 -5.99 5.95
N ARG A 310 -3.95 -6.34 7.24
CA ARG A 310 -5.09 -5.98 8.12
C ARG A 310 -5.34 -4.47 8.30
N LEU A 311 -4.36 -3.64 7.94
CA LEU A 311 -4.44 -2.16 7.98
C LEU A 311 -4.74 -1.52 6.62
N SER A 312 -4.92 -2.34 5.57
CA SER A 312 -5.18 -1.82 4.23
C SER A 312 -6.54 -1.12 4.14
N THR A 313 -6.64 -0.18 3.20
CA THR A 313 -7.86 0.59 2.96
C THR A 313 -9.06 -0.29 2.61
N GLY A 314 -8.86 -1.33 1.81
CA GLY A 314 -9.93 -2.27 1.44
C GLY A 314 -10.46 -3.07 2.63
N VAL A 315 -9.58 -3.55 3.51
CA VAL A 315 -9.98 -4.23 4.76
C VAL A 315 -10.73 -3.28 5.68
N ALA A 316 -10.28 -2.04 5.83
CA ALA A 316 -10.97 -1.04 6.64
C ALA A 316 -12.35 -0.69 6.05
N GLY A 317 -12.49 -0.60 4.72
CA GLY A 317 -13.78 -0.36 4.07
C GLY A 317 -14.80 -1.48 4.31
N LEU A 318 -14.36 -2.73 4.25
CA LEU A 318 -15.22 -3.87 4.64
C LEU A 318 -15.52 -3.89 6.14
N ALA A 319 -14.54 -3.56 6.97
CA ALA A 319 -14.75 -3.49 8.41
C ALA A 319 -15.78 -2.40 8.78
N GLU A 320 -15.76 -1.26 8.12
CA GLU A 320 -16.77 -0.21 8.29
C GLU A 320 -18.16 -0.69 7.88
N LEU A 321 -18.28 -1.33 6.71
CA LEU A 321 -19.54 -1.89 6.24
C LEU A 321 -20.16 -2.82 7.30
N LEU A 322 -19.37 -3.78 7.79
CA LEU A 322 -19.84 -4.77 8.76
C LEU A 322 -20.13 -4.12 10.13
N ASN A 323 -19.26 -3.22 10.60
CA ASN A 323 -19.41 -2.56 11.88
C ASN A 323 -20.62 -1.61 11.91
N SER A 324 -20.93 -0.95 10.78
CA SER A 324 -22.13 -0.13 10.62
C SER A 324 -23.43 -0.94 10.71
N ALA A 325 -23.37 -2.25 10.42
CA ALA A 325 -24.47 -3.20 10.58
C ALA A 325 -24.48 -3.89 11.96
N ASN A 326 -23.80 -3.30 12.96
CA ASN A 326 -23.67 -3.80 14.33
C ASN A 326 -22.96 -5.16 14.47
N TRP A 327 -22.00 -5.46 13.59
CA TRP A 327 -21.09 -6.59 13.81
C TRP A 327 -19.81 -6.12 14.51
N SER A 328 -19.32 -6.94 15.44
CA SER A 328 -17.94 -6.83 15.91
C SER A 328 -17.02 -7.40 14.85
N VAL A 329 -16.03 -6.63 14.39
CA VAL A 329 -15.17 -7.04 13.29
C VAL A 329 -13.76 -7.30 13.78
N LEU A 330 -13.15 -8.38 13.31
CA LEU A 330 -11.75 -8.73 13.51
C LEU A 330 -11.09 -8.89 12.13
N ALA A 331 -9.92 -8.29 11.92
CA ALA A 331 -9.16 -8.44 10.69
C ALA A 331 -7.76 -9.01 10.98
N LEU A 332 -7.41 -10.02 10.19
CA LEU A 332 -6.07 -10.61 10.12
C LEU A 332 -5.40 -10.20 8.81
N SER A 333 -4.06 -10.24 8.79
CA SER A 333 -3.31 -10.13 7.54
C SER A 333 -3.38 -11.47 6.79
N SER A 334 -3.19 -11.45 5.47
CA SER A 334 -3.26 -12.66 4.63
C SER A 334 -2.25 -13.71 5.08
N SER A 335 -2.53 -14.99 4.85
CA SER A 335 -1.61 -16.07 5.21
C SER A 335 -0.24 -15.96 4.54
N MET A 336 -0.15 -15.26 3.40
CA MET A 336 1.10 -14.95 2.69
C MET A 336 1.67 -13.56 2.98
N ASN A 337 1.12 -12.80 3.94
CA ASN A 337 1.68 -11.51 4.34
C ASN A 337 2.65 -11.69 5.53
N PRO A 338 3.85 -11.07 5.53
CA PRO A 338 4.82 -11.19 6.61
C PRO A 338 4.31 -10.79 8.01
N ASP A 339 3.36 -9.84 8.13
CA ASP A 339 2.69 -9.47 9.40
C ASP A 339 1.94 -10.67 10.02
N TYR A 340 1.60 -11.69 9.22
CA TYR A 340 0.98 -12.93 9.68
C TYR A 340 2.01 -14.04 9.90
N PHE A 341 2.64 -14.55 8.83
CA PHE A 341 3.33 -15.85 8.92
C PHE A 341 4.63 -15.80 9.75
N LEU A 342 5.29 -14.64 9.87
CA LEU A 342 6.45 -14.48 10.74
C LEU A 342 6.11 -14.62 12.24
N ASN A 343 4.83 -14.48 12.59
CA ASN A 343 4.34 -14.57 13.98
C ASN A 343 3.73 -15.94 14.31
N LEU A 344 3.84 -16.92 13.40
CA LEU A 344 3.36 -18.27 13.64
C LEU A 344 4.35 -19.10 14.49
N PRO A 345 3.87 -20.15 15.18
CA PRO A 345 4.73 -21.11 15.87
C PRO A 345 5.67 -21.90 14.95
N VAL A 346 5.35 -21.99 13.66
CA VAL A 346 6.09 -22.76 12.66
C VAL A 346 6.65 -21.83 11.60
N SER A 347 7.95 -21.92 11.33
CA SER A 347 8.65 -21.16 10.28
C SER A 347 8.57 -21.84 8.91
N ALA A 348 7.37 -22.26 8.52
CA ALA A 348 7.12 -22.87 7.21
C ALA A 348 6.93 -21.79 6.13
N PRO A 349 7.42 -22.01 4.90
CA PRO A 349 7.09 -21.13 3.79
C PRO A 349 5.57 -21.20 3.51
N PRO A 350 4.87 -20.05 3.46
CA PRO A 350 3.41 -20.04 3.25
C PRO A 350 3.03 -20.46 1.82
N GLY A 351 1.84 -21.03 1.64
CA GLY A 351 1.31 -21.39 0.32
C GLY A 351 0.91 -22.87 0.18
N PHE A 352 1.13 -23.69 1.21
CA PHE A 352 0.54 -25.02 1.28
C PHE A 352 -0.74 -25.01 2.12
N PHE A 353 -1.84 -24.62 1.48
CA PHE A 353 -3.10 -24.27 2.17
C PHE A 353 -3.68 -25.39 3.05
N ALA A 354 -3.42 -26.64 2.71
CA ALA A 354 -3.84 -27.79 3.50
C ALA A 354 -3.20 -27.82 4.90
N GLU A 355 -2.00 -27.26 5.05
CA GLU A 355 -1.31 -27.11 6.34
C GLU A 355 -1.46 -25.70 6.93
N ASP A 356 -1.41 -24.66 6.08
CA ASP A 356 -1.59 -23.27 6.53
C ASP A 356 -2.93 -23.08 7.27
N VAL A 357 -3.98 -23.82 6.88
CA VAL A 357 -5.28 -23.75 7.52
C VAL A 357 -5.27 -24.21 8.98
N LYS A 358 -4.36 -25.10 9.39
CA LYS A 358 -4.24 -25.52 10.79
C LYS A 358 -3.73 -24.38 11.65
N GLN A 359 -2.74 -23.64 11.13
CA GLN A 359 -2.24 -22.43 11.77
C GLN A 359 -3.31 -21.33 11.79
N LEU A 360 -4.08 -21.19 10.70
CA LEU A 360 -5.18 -20.24 10.64
C LEU A 360 -6.28 -20.52 11.66
N ALA A 361 -6.67 -21.79 11.85
CA ALA A 361 -7.64 -22.16 12.87
C ALA A 361 -7.16 -21.77 14.28
N LEU A 362 -5.88 -22.02 14.58
CA LEU A 362 -5.24 -21.60 15.83
C LEU A 362 -5.31 -20.07 16.00
N VAL A 363 -4.89 -19.31 14.98
CA VAL A 363 -4.88 -17.84 15.03
C VAL A 363 -6.28 -17.29 15.25
N ILE A 364 -7.27 -17.74 14.47
CA ILE A 364 -8.66 -17.28 14.59
C ILE A 364 -9.18 -17.58 15.98
N ARG A 365 -8.98 -18.80 16.49
CA ARG A 365 -9.45 -19.20 17.82
C ARG A 365 -8.92 -18.25 18.90
N TYR A 366 -7.61 -18.07 18.99
CA TYR A 366 -7.01 -17.25 20.04
C TYR A 366 -7.34 -15.76 19.90
N THR A 367 -7.37 -15.23 18.68
CA THR A 367 -7.68 -13.80 18.46
C THR A 367 -9.16 -13.49 18.73
N VAL A 368 -10.07 -14.39 18.37
CA VAL A 368 -11.49 -14.28 18.71
C VAL A 368 -11.71 -14.45 20.22
N GLU A 369 -11.02 -15.38 20.88
CA GLU A 369 -11.07 -15.54 22.34
C GLU A 369 -10.59 -14.28 23.07
N ASP A 370 -9.46 -13.69 22.66
CA ASP A 370 -8.99 -12.41 23.22
C ASP A 370 -10.01 -11.29 22.96
N MET A 371 -10.56 -11.19 21.75
CA MET A 371 -11.59 -10.19 21.45
C MET A 371 -12.85 -10.36 22.32
N ARG A 372 -13.30 -11.60 22.55
CA ARG A 372 -14.46 -11.90 23.41
C ARG A 372 -14.24 -11.43 24.83
N GLN A 373 -13.09 -11.77 25.41
CA GLN A 373 -12.75 -11.41 26.79
C GLN A 373 -12.61 -9.89 26.99
N GLN A 374 -12.05 -9.20 26.00
CA GLN A 374 -11.69 -7.78 26.14
C GLN A 374 -12.88 -6.85 25.93
N TYR A 375 -13.86 -7.30 25.14
CA TYR A 375 -15.00 -6.47 24.72
C TYR A 375 -16.35 -7.04 25.14
N LYS A 376 -16.38 -7.98 26.08
CA LYS A 376 -17.61 -8.59 26.65
C LYS A 376 -18.52 -9.20 25.58
N LEU A 377 -17.91 -9.93 24.65
CA LEU A 377 -18.61 -10.61 23.55
C LEU A 377 -18.74 -12.11 23.83
N GLU A 378 -18.77 -12.53 25.11
CA GLU A 378 -18.87 -13.94 25.47
C GLU A 378 -20.14 -14.57 24.89
N GLY A 379 -20.01 -15.78 24.33
CA GLY A 379 -21.13 -16.51 23.72
C GLY A 379 -21.56 -16.01 22.35
N GLN A 380 -21.02 -14.91 21.83
CA GLN A 380 -21.34 -14.45 20.48
C GLN A 380 -20.79 -15.39 19.41
N ASN A 381 -21.61 -15.69 18.41
CA ASN A 381 -21.21 -16.51 17.27
C ASN A 381 -20.11 -15.83 16.44
N CYS A 382 -19.33 -16.63 15.73
CA CYS A 382 -18.23 -16.17 14.88
C CYS A 382 -18.50 -16.60 13.43
N SER A 383 -18.42 -15.66 12.49
CA SER A 383 -18.47 -15.91 11.05
C SER A 383 -17.15 -15.49 10.40
N VAL A 384 -16.84 -16.06 9.24
CA VAL A 384 -15.62 -15.76 8.48
C VAL A 384 -16.00 -15.21 7.11
N LEU A 385 -15.46 -14.04 6.77
CA LEU A 385 -15.50 -13.45 5.44
C LEU A 385 -14.09 -13.48 4.86
N GLY A 386 -13.90 -14.27 3.80
CA GLY A 386 -12.66 -14.33 3.04
C GLY A 386 -12.86 -13.79 1.63
N PHE A 387 -11.86 -13.09 1.09
CA PHE A 387 -11.86 -12.68 -0.32
C PHE A 387 -10.54 -13.05 -1.01
N SER A 388 -10.60 -13.45 -2.29
CA SER A 388 -9.45 -13.95 -3.05
C SER A 388 -8.74 -15.11 -2.32
N LEU A 389 -7.43 -14.99 -2.01
CA LEU A 389 -6.72 -15.99 -1.21
C LEU A 389 -7.38 -16.25 0.16
N GLY A 390 -7.87 -15.21 0.84
CA GLY A 390 -8.60 -15.36 2.09
C GLY A 390 -9.91 -16.15 1.94
N ALA A 391 -10.54 -16.10 0.75
CA ALA A 391 -11.71 -16.93 0.43
C ALA A 391 -11.31 -18.41 0.29
N LEU A 392 -10.17 -18.70 -0.35
CA LEU A 392 -9.59 -20.04 -0.38
C LEU A 392 -9.33 -20.55 1.05
N ASN A 393 -8.68 -19.73 1.89
CA ASN A 393 -8.41 -20.07 3.27
C ASN A 393 -9.70 -20.36 4.07
N ALA A 394 -10.75 -19.56 3.89
CA ALA A 394 -12.06 -19.77 4.52
C ALA A 394 -12.69 -21.12 4.10
N LEU A 395 -12.58 -21.50 2.84
CA LEU A 395 -13.10 -22.77 2.33
C LEU A 395 -12.32 -23.97 2.88
N PHE A 396 -10.99 -23.90 2.95
CA PHE A 396 -10.17 -24.92 3.61
C PHE A 396 -10.51 -25.02 5.11
N LEU A 397 -10.73 -23.89 5.78
CA LEU A 397 -11.09 -23.84 7.19
C LEU A 397 -12.44 -24.51 7.43
N SER A 398 -13.42 -24.30 6.55
CA SER A 398 -14.73 -24.95 6.62
C SER A 398 -14.65 -26.48 6.55
N ARG A 399 -13.68 -27.05 5.81
CA ARG A 399 -13.41 -28.49 5.81
C ARG A 399 -12.79 -28.92 7.13
N LEU A 400 -11.76 -28.21 7.59
CA LEU A 400 -11.05 -28.55 8.82
C LEU A 400 -12.01 -28.56 10.03
N GLU A 401 -12.91 -27.57 10.09
CA GLU A 401 -13.98 -27.49 11.09
C GLU A 401 -14.98 -28.66 10.96
N ALA A 402 -15.47 -28.95 9.76
CA ALA A 402 -16.40 -30.07 9.53
C ALA A 402 -15.81 -31.45 9.84
N GLU A 403 -14.50 -31.61 9.73
CA GLU A 403 -13.76 -32.81 10.13
C GLU A 403 -13.50 -32.88 11.66
N GLY A 404 -13.89 -31.87 12.43
CA GLY A 404 -13.62 -31.79 13.87
C GLY A 404 -12.15 -31.53 14.22
N LYS A 405 -11.36 -31.01 13.27
CA LYS A 405 -9.92 -30.80 13.40
C LYS A 405 -9.51 -29.34 13.63
N ALA A 406 -10.48 -28.43 13.79
CA ALA A 406 -10.22 -27.00 14.00
C ALA A 406 -10.01 -26.60 15.48
N ASP A 407 -9.54 -27.54 16.32
CA ASP A 407 -9.17 -27.28 17.73
C ASP A 407 -10.24 -26.51 18.54
N GLY A 408 -11.51 -26.91 18.43
CA GLY A 408 -12.62 -26.28 19.14
C GLY A 408 -13.16 -24.97 18.54
N LEU A 409 -12.56 -24.49 17.45
CA LEU A 409 -13.11 -23.35 16.69
C LEU A 409 -14.47 -23.72 16.09
N THR A 410 -15.48 -22.93 16.41
CA THR A 410 -16.83 -23.07 15.84
C THR A 410 -17.16 -21.83 15.03
N ILE A 411 -17.47 -22.04 13.75
CA ILE A 411 -17.86 -20.97 12.83
C ILE A 411 -19.33 -21.14 12.44
N GLU A 412 -20.10 -20.07 12.51
CA GLU A 412 -21.52 -20.04 12.14
C GLU A 412 -21.68 -20.02 10.62
N ARG A 413 -20.93 -19.14 9.94
CA ARG A 413 -21.02 -18.98 8.49
C ARG A 413 -19.68 -18.64 7.85
N TYR A 414 -19.47 -19.12 6.63
CA TYR A 414 -18.35 -18.76 5.76
C TYR A 414 -18.87 -18.08 4.51
N LEU A 415 -18.39 -16.86 4.24
CA LEU A 415 -18.58 -16.17 2.97
C LEU A 415 -17.24 -16.07 2.26
N ALA A 416 -17.12 -16.71 1.10
CA ALA A 416 -15.95 -16.73 0.26
C ALA A 416 -16.20 -15.93 -1.03
N ILE A 417 -15.48 -14.84 -1.22
CA ILE A 417 -15.63 -13.93 -2.36
C ILE A 417 -14.47 -14.14 -3.34
N ASN A 418 -14.80 -14.47 -4.59
CA ASN A 418 -13.87 -14.74 -5.69
C ASN A 418 -12.72 -15.71 -5.32
N PRO A 419 -13.02 -16.90 -4.75
CA PRO A 419 -11.97 -17.85 -4.42
C PRO A 419 -11.30 -18.43 -5.68
N PRO A 420 -9.95 -18.47 -5.76
CA PRO A 420 -9.28 -19.20 -6.83
C PRO A 420 -9.59 -20.70 -6.70
N VAL A 421 -10.21 -21.29 -7.72
CA VAL A 421 -10.64 -22.70 -7.71
C VAL A 421 -9.46 -23.65 -7.97
N ASP A 422 -8.66 -23.33 -8.98
CA ASP A 422 -7.38 -23.98 -9.25
C ASP A 422 -6.28 -22.94 -9.03
N VAL A 423 -5.55 -23.09 -7.92
CA VAL A 423 -4.52 -22.12 -7.56
C VAL A 423 -3.38 -22.12 -8.59
N ILE A 424 -3.04 -23.27 -9.18
CA ILE A 424 -1.94 -23.33 -10.15
C ILE A 424 -2.31 -22.52 -11.40
N GLU A 425 -3.52 -22.73 -11.94
CA GLU A 425 -3.98 -21.93 -13.08
C GLU A 425 -4.13 -20.44 -12.74
N ALA A 426 -4.56 -20.11 -11.53
CA ALA A 426 -4.67 -18.73 -11.06
C ALA A 426 -3.29 -18.05 -10.99
N LEU A 427 -2.26 -18.77 -10.53
CA LEU A 427 -0.88 -18.28 -10.45
C LEU A 427 -0.28 -18.08 -11.85
N ASP A 428 -0.51 -19.02 -12.78
CA ASP A 428 -0.07 -18.86 -14.18
C ASP A 428 -0.68 -17.61 -14.82
N ARG A 429 -1.97 -17.31 -14.54
CA ARG A 429 -2.61 -16.08 -15.02
C ARG A 429 -1.98 -14.81 -14.46
N ILE A 430 -1.55 -14.82 -13.20
CA ILE A 430 -0.86 -13.70 -12.57
C ILE A 430 0.51 -13.47 -13.22
N ASP A 431 1.27 -14.54 -13.45
CA ASP A 431 2.58 -14.45 -14.11
C ASP A 431 2.44 -13.96 -15.57
N GLU A 432 1.39 -14.37 -16.29
CA GLU A 432 1.07 -13.82 -17.62
C GLU A 432 0.74 -12.33 -17.60
N TYR A 433 -0.02 -11.87 -16.59
CA TYR A 433 -0.33 -10.46 -16.43
C TYR A 433 0.93 -9.64 -16.14
N PHE A 434 1.83 -10.17 -15.31
CA PHE A 434 3.10 -9.51 -15.03
C PHE A 434 4.03 -9.46 -16.25
N ALA A 435 4.01 -10.48 -17.10
CA ALA A 435 4.85 -10.57 -18.29
C ALA A 435 4.36 -9.70 -19.47
N ILE A 436 3.24 -8.98 -19.34
CA ILE A 436 2.70 -8.11 -20.41
C ILE A 436 3.76 -7.16 -21.00
N PRO A 437 4.62 -6.46 -20.23
CA PRO A 437 5.64 -5.59 -20.79
C PRO A 437 6.64 -6.30 -21.70
N GLU A 438 6.87 -7.61 -21.52
CA GLU A 438 7.75 -8.39 -22.40
C GLU A 438 7.18 -8.53 -23.81
N THR A 439 5.85 -8.44 -23.96
CA THR A 439 5.17 -8.47 -25.26
C THR A 439 5.32 -7.16 -26.05
N TRP A 440 5.75 -6.07 -25.39
CA TRP A 440 5.98 -4.79 -26.05
C TRP A 440 7.32 -4.76 -26.81
N PRO A 441 7.41 -3.97 -27.90
CA PRO A 441 8.67 -3.77 -28.61
C PRO A 441 9.79 -3.33 -27.64
N GLU A 442 10.95 -3.99 -27.71
CA GLU A 442 12.05 -3.78 -26.77
C GLU A 442 12.49 -2.30 -26.69
N ASN A 443 12.49 -1.60 -27.82
CA ASN A 443 12.86 -0.20 -27.93
C ASN A 443 11.82 0.79 -27.36
N GLU A 444 10.58 0.35 -27.12
CA GLU A 444 9.48 1.18 -26.60
C GLU A 444 9.08 0.81 -25.17
N ARG A 445 9.45 -0.39 -24.72
CA ARG A 445 8.99 -0.99 -23.46
C ARG A 445 9.19 -0.07 -22.26
N GLU A 446 10.41 0.44 -22.06
CA GLU A 446 10.74 1.30 -20.93
C GLU A 446 9.87 2.57 -20.91
N GLN A 447 9.73 3.22 -22.07
CA GLN A 447 8.91 4.42 -22.22
C GLN A 447 7.43 4.13 -21.95
N ARG A 448 6.89 3.01 -22.46
CA ARG A 448 5.50 2.62 -22.23
C ARG A 448 5.23 2.30 -20.75
N CYS A 449 6.14 1.57 -20.09
CA CYS A 449 6.07 1.34 -18.64
C CYS A 449 6.05 2.68 -17.90
N ARG A 450 6.97 3.58 -18.24
CA ARG A 450 7.08 4.91 -17.64
C ARG A 450 5.81 5.73 -17.78
N GLU A 451 5.26 5.81 -18.98
CA GLU A 451 4.00 6.49 -19.25
C GLU A 451 2.84 5.89 -18.45
N LEU A 452 2.75 4.56 -18.35
CA LEU A 452 1.73 3.90 -17.53
C LEU A 452 1.81 4.33 -16.06
N PHE A 453 3.00 4.31 -15.45
CA PHE A 453 3.15 4.74 -14.07
C PHE A 453 2.82 6.23 -13.88
N LEU A 454 3.17 7.10 -14.84
CA LEU A 454 2.80 8.52 -14.81
C LEU A 454 1.28 8.70 -14.87
N LYS A 455 0.58 8.03 -15.81
CA LYS A 455 -0.89 8.03 -15.89
C LYS A 455 -1.51 7.60 -14.57
N PHE A 456 -1.01 6.52 -14.00
CA PHE A 456 -1.51 5.98 -12.73
C PHE A 456 -1.29 6.94 -11.56
N ALA A 457 -0.06 7.46 -11.39
CA ALA A 457 0.26 8.38 -10.30
C ALA A 457 -0.48 9.71 -10.41
N ALA A 458 -0.48 10.33 -11.59
CA ALA A 458 -1.19 11.59 -11.82
C ALA A 458 -2.70 11.43 -11.56
N SER A 459 -3.30 10.30 -11.99
CA SER A 459 -4.70 9.99 -11.70
C SER A 459 -5.00 9.84 -10.19
N LEU A 460 -4.06 9.33 -9.40
CA LEU A 460 -4.22 9.22 -7.94
C LEU A 460 -4.02 10.57 -7.24
N MET A 461 -3.12 11.41 -7.76
CA MET A 461 -2.86 12.76 -7.23
C MET A 461 -4.07 13.67 -7.42
N ASP A 462 -4.65 13.69 -8.63
CA ASP A 462 -5.80 14.54 -8.96
C ASP A 462 -7.06 14.15 -8.14
N ARG A 463 -7.24 12.84 -7.88
CA ARG A 463 -8.31 12.32 -7.01
C ARG A 463 -8.19 12.71 -5.53
N SER A 464 -7.01 13.15 -5.08
CA SER A 464 -6.83 13.69 -3.72
C SER A 464 -7.33 15.12 -3.57
N GLU A 465 -7.43 15.86 -4.68
CA GLU A 465 -7.91 17.25 -4.73
C GLU A 465 -9.38 17.33 -5.21
N ALA A 466 -9.81 16.43 -6.09
CA ALA A 466 -11.18 16.31 -6.56
C ALA A 466 -11.91 15.14 -5.89
N ALA A 467 -12.71 15.44 -4.87
CA ALA A 467 -13.82 14.58 -4.49
C ALA A 467 -14.71 14.39 -5.74
N GLN A 468 -14.86 13.13 -6.18
CA GLN A 468 -15.64 12.70 -7.35
C GLN A 468 -15.07 13.08 -8.73
N VAL A 469 -14.19 12.23 -9.26
CA VAL A 469 -14.13 12.05 -10.73
C VAL A 469 -14.71 10.68 -11.04
N SER A 470 -15.93 10.72 -11.58
CA SER A 470 -16.67 9.61 -12.16
C SER A 470 -16.12 9.15 -13.53
N GLY A 471 -14.92 9.59 -13.90
CA GLY A 471 -14.23 9.20 -15.14
C GLY A 471 -13.46 7.89 -14.97
N SER A 472 -13.45 7.06 -16.02
CA SER A 472 -12.57 5.88 -16.07
C SER A 472 -11.11 6.33 -15.98
N LEU A 473 -10.28 5.55 -15.27
CA LEU A 473 -8.83 5.77 -15.30
C LEU A 473 -8.39 5.69 -16.78
N PRO A 474 -7.50 6.58 -17.28
CA PRO A 474 -7.00 6.56 -18.65
C PRO A 474 -5.94 5.46 -18.82
N ILE A 475 -6.32 4.25 -18.43
CA ILE A 475 -5.49 3.06 -18.38
C ILE A 475 -6.22 2.01 -19.20
N SER A 476 -5.51 1.38 -20.12
CA SER A 476 -6.08 0.33 -20.97
C SER A 476 -6.32 -0.97 -20.19
N LEU A 477 -7.07 -1.90 -20.79
CA LEU A 477 -7.24 -3.24 -20.25
C LEU A 477 -5.89 -3.96 -20.09
N GLU A 478 -5.00 -3.84 -21.06
CA GLU A 478 -3.67 -4.44 -21.02
C GLU A 478 -2.81 -3.86 -19.88
N GLU A 479 -2.80 -2.53 -19.76
CA GLU A 479 -2.03 -1.82 -18.74
C GLU A 479 -2.53 -2.10 -17.32
N SER A 480 -3.85 -2.11 -17.14
CA SER A 480 -4.45 -2.44 -15.85
C SER A 480 -4.20 -3.89 -15.43
N ARG A 481 -4.20 -4.84 -16.38
CA ARG A 481 -3.78 -6.22 -16.12
C ARG A 481 -2.33 -6.31 -15.69
N PHE A 482 -1.42 -5.57 -16.32
CA PHE A 482 -0.03 -5.49 -15.86
C PHE A 482 0.06 -4.95 -14.43
N LEU A 483 -0.62 -3.85 -14.09
CA LEU A 483 -0.63 -3.31 -12.73
C LEU A 483 -1.17 -4.32 -11.69
N ILE A 484 -2.19 -5.10 -12.05
CA ILE A 484 -2.71 -6.20 -11.20
C ILE A 484 -1.65 -7.28 -11.01
N GLY A 485 -1.01 -7.74 -12.10
CA GLY A 485 0.09 -8.71 -12.05
C GLY A 485 1.24 -8.21 -11.19
N LEU A 486 1.70 -6.99 -11.43
CA LEU A 486 2.76 -6.32 -10.68
C LEU A 486 2.48 -6.27 -9.18
N ASN A 487 1.27 -5.87 -8.77
CA ASN A 487 0.89 -5.86 -7.35
C ASN A 487 0.97 -7.26 -6.73
N MET A 488 0.51 -8.31 -7.42
CA MET A 488 0.60 -9.68 -6.93
C MET A 488 2.05 -10.18 -6.84
N ARG A 489 2.91 -9.78 -7.78
CA ARG A 489 4.34 -10.13 -7.81
C ARG A 489 5.14 -9.43 -6.72
N LEU A 490 4.81 -8.17 -6.41
CA LEU A 490 5.37 -7.47 -5.26
C LEU A 490 5.01 -8.18 -3.95
N ASN A 491 3.74 -8.59 -3.79
CA ASN A 491 3.30 -9.35 -2.61
C ASN A 491 4.01 -10.72 -2.50
N LEU A 492 4.22 -11.42 -3.61
CA LEU A 492 5.02 -12.65 -3.63
C LEU A 492 6.47 -12.38 -3.24
N ALA A 493 7.09 -11.35 -3.82
CA ALA A 493 8.46 -10.99 -3.51
C ALA A 493 8.62 -10.71 -2.00
N GLU A 494 7.69 -9.96 -1.38
CA GLU A 494 7.69 -9.76 0.08
C GLU A 494 7.63 -11.09 0.84
N ALA A 495 6.74 -12.00 0.44
CA ALA A 495 6.60 -13.31 1.06
C ALA A 495 7.90 -14.14 0.94
N ILE A 496 8.53 -14.17 -0.24
CA ILE A 496 9.82 -14.83 -0.49
C ILE A 496 10.88 -14.23 0.44
N LEU A 497 11.05 -12.92 0.42
CA LEU A 497 12.11 -12.24 1.17
C LEU A 497 11.97 -12.44 2.68
N ALA A 498 10.76 -12.31 3.22
CA ALA A 498 10.48 -12.52 4.63
C ALA A 498 10.63 -14.00 5.03
N SER A 499 10.11 -14.93 4.22
CA SER A 499 10.24 -16.37 4.46
C SER A 499 11.70 -16.81 4.46
N GLN A 500 12.50 -16.37 3.49
CA GLN A 500 13.92 -16.75 3.38
C GLN A 500 14.78 -16.09 4.46
N LYS A 501 14.38 -14.93 4.99
CA LYS A 501 15.03 -14.34 6.16
C LYS A 501 14.80 -15.16 7.44
N GLN A 502 13.61 -15.73 7.61
CA GLN A 502 13.27 -16.55 8.78
C GLN A 502 13.78 -17.99 8.67
N ASN A 503 13.68 -18.58 7.49
CA ASN A 503 14.07 -19.94 7.17
C ASN A 503 14.76 -19.96 5.80
N ASN A 504 16.08 -19.75 5.77
CA ASN A 504 16.84 -19.67 4.54
C ASN A 504 17.03 -21.07 3.95
N GLN A 505 16.41 -21.31 2.79
CA GLN A 505 16.46 -22.59 2.07
C GLN A 505 17.57 -22.65 1.02
N GLY A 506 18.39 -21.60 0.89
CA GLY A 506 19.61 -21.60 0.09
C GLY A 506 19.42 -21.45 -1.42
N PHE A 507 18.23 -21.08 -1.90
CA PHE A 507 17.99 -20.85 -3.34
C PHE A 507 18.19 -19.39 -3.80
N MET A 508 18.28 -18.44 -2.86
CA MET A 508 18.58 -17.03 -3.15
C MET A 508 20.09 -16.83 -3.27
N LYS A 509 20.53 -16.07 -4.28
CA LYS A 509 21.93 -15.66 -4.50
C LYS A 509 22.33 -14.56 -3.54
N ASN A 510 21.44 -13.58 -3.32
CA ASN A 510 21.65 -12.49 -2.39
C ASN A 510 21.22 -12.90 -0.97
N ASP A 511 21.95 -12.41 0.04
CA ASP A 511 21.64 -12.70 1.44
C ASP A 511 20.28 -12.07 1.85
N PRO A 512 19.27 -12.88 2.25
CA PRO A 512 17.98 -12.37 2.73
C PRO A 512 18.10 -11.49 3.99
N GLY A 513 19.20 -11.60 4.73
CA GLY A 513 19.52 -10.78 5.89
C GLY A 513 20.21 -9.45 5.57
N ALA A 514 20.59 -9.21 4.31
CA ALA A 514 21.35 -8.04 3.92
C ALA A 514 20.59 -6.73 4.20
N PHE A 515 21.33 -5.72 4.63
CA PHE A 515 20.77 -4.40 4.90
C PHE A 515 20.48 -3.60 3.62
N LYS A 516 21.34 -3.75 2.60
CA LYS A 516 21.05 -3.32 1.23
C LYS A 516 20.22 -4.39 0.56
N LYS A 517 19.10 -4.02 -0.06
CA LYS A 517 18.10 -4.98 -0.55
C LYS A 517 17.67 -4.75 -2.00
N ASN A 518 18.15 -3.73 -2.71
CA ASN A 518 17.74 -3.52 -4.11
C ASN A 518 18.00 -4.79 -4.95
N ALA A 519 19.14 -5.44 -4.72
CA ALA A 519 19.47 -6.70 -5.38
C ALA A 519 18.66 -7.90 -5.00
N LEU A 520 18.37 -7.97 -3.72
CA LEU A 520 17.50 -8.96 -3.17
C LEU A 520 16.06 -8.82 -3.74
N TRP A 521 15.59 -7.59 -3.97
CA TRP A 521 14.29 -7.29 -4.58
C TRP A 521 14.22 -7.62 -6.06
N ALA A 522 15.24 -7.25 -6.84
CA ALA A 522 15.32 -7.61 -8.26
C ALA A 522 15.33 -9.14 -8.44
N GLU A 523 16.11 -9.84 -7.62
CA GLU A 523 16.11 -11.30 -7.58
C GLU A 523 14.74 -11.87 -7.22
N ALA A 524 14.09 -11.40 -6.16
CA ALA A 524 12.79 -11.92 -5.74
C ALA A 524 11.69 -11.69 -6.79
N LEU A 525 11.66 -10.52 -7.44
CA LEU A 525 10.70 -10.20 -8.50
C LEU A 525 10.92 -11.03 -9.78
N SER A 526 12.13 -11.57 -9.97
CA SER A 526 12.44 -12.47 -11.08
C SER A 526 11.87 -13.89 -10.89
N LEU A 527 11.49 -14.27 -9.67
CA LEU A 527 10.98 -15.61 -9.37
C LEU A 527 9.48 -15.70 -9.65
N SER A 528 9.05 -16.55 -10.59
CA SER A 528 7.63 -16.87 -10.83
C SER A 528 6.95 -17.45 -9.57
N PHE A 529 5.61 -17.48 -9.51
CA PHE A 529 4.96 -18.24 -8.44
C PHE A 529 5.31 -19.73 -8.51
N THR A 530 5.44 -20.24 -9.74
CA THR A 530 5.90 -21.60 -10.01
C THR A 530 7.33 -21.81 -9.49
N ASP A 531 8.24 -20.84 -9.66
CA ASP A 531 9.58 -20.88 -9.06
C ASP A 531 9.49 -20.94 -7.54
N TYR A 532 8.66 -20.10 -6.92
CA TYR A 532 8.48 -20.09 -5.47
C TYR A 532 8.00 -21.46 -4.95
N MET A 533 6.97 -22.03 -5.58
CA MET A 533 6.47 -23.34 -5.21
C MET A 533 7.55 -24.43 -5.35
N ASN A 534 8.30 -24.44 -6.46
CA ASN A 534 9.29 -25.47 -6.74
C ASN A 534 10.60 -25.32 -5.95
N LYS A 535 11.00 -24.09 -5.61
CA LYS A 535 12.26 -23.80 -4.90
C LYS A 535 12.08 -23.71 -3.38
N SER A 536 10.88 -23.36 -2.90
CA SER A 536 10.61 -23.09 -1.49
C SER A 536 9.59 -24.05 -0.88
N VAL A 537 8.33 -23.98 -1.32
CA VAL A 537 7.21 -24.66 -0.65
C VAL A 537 7.28 -26.17 -0.79
N ILE A 538 7.41 -26.69 -2.01
CA ILE A 538 7.40 -28.13 -2.29
C ILE A 538 8.60 -28.83 -1.62
N PRO A 539 9.86 -28.37 -1.77
CA PRO A 539 11.00 -29.01 -1.12
C PRO A 539 10.87 -29.05 0.40
N TYR A 540 10.38 -27.96 1.01
CA TYR A 540 10.16 -27.90 2.46
C TYR A 540 9.23 -29.02 2.94
N TYR A 541 8.07 -29.18 2.30
CA TYR A 541 7.10 -30.19 2.73
C TYR A 541 7.48 -31.61 2.33
N GLN A 542 8.28 -31.81 1.27
CA GLN A 542 8.88 -33.11 0.97
C GLN A 542 9.82 -33.57 2.08
N ASP A 543 10.64 -32.66 2.62
CA ASP A 543 11.53 -32.96 3.74
C ASP A 543 10.77 -33.24 5.05
N GLN A 544 9.65 -32.54 5.29
CA GLN A 544 8.81 -32.77 6.47
C GLN A 544 7.97 -34.05 6.38
N PHE A 545 7.62 -34.51 5.17
CA PHE A 545 6.77 -35.69 4.93
C PHE A 545 7.45 -36.73 4.00
N PRO A 546 8.53 -37.40 4.44
CA PRO A 546 9.33 -38.29 3.60
C PRO A 546 8.63 -39.59 3.16
N GLU A 547 7.47 -39.95 3.70
CA GLU A 547 6.75 -41.16 3.31
C GLU A 547 6.01 -41.03 1.96
N SER A 548 6.32 -41.98 1.07
CA SER A 548 6.12 -42.13 -0.40
C SER A 548 4.85 -41.63 -1.13
N LYS A 549 3.84 -41.04 -0.48
CA LYS A 549 2.70 -40.39 -1.16
C LYS A 549 2.73 -38.86 -1.10
N HIS A 550 3.39 -38.29 -0.09
CA HIS A 550 3.47 -36.84 0.13
C HIS A 550 4.67 -36.19 -0.57
N SER A 551 5.60 -37.00 -1.08
CA SER A 551 6.79 -36.54 -1.78
C SER A 551 6.57 -36.20 -3.26
N ASN A 552 5.38 -36.41 -3.83
CA ASN A 552 5.09 -36.09 -5.22
C ASN A 552 4.66 -34.60 -5.35
N PRO A 553 5.42 -33.75 -6.09
CA PRO A 553 5.07 -32.34 -6.33
C PRO A 553 3.64 -32.16 -6.87
N SER A 554 3.22 -33.05 -7.78
CA SER A 554 1.87 -33.02 -8.35
C SER A 554 0.80 -33.29 -7.29
N TRP A 555 1.08 -34.13 -6.29
CA TRP A 555 0.13 -34.40 -5.22
C TRP A 555 -0.07 -33.17 -4.32
N LEU A 556 1.00 -32.48 -3.92
CA LEU A 556 0.92 -31.28 -3.09
C LEU A 556 0.12 -30.17 -3.79
N ALA A 557 0.35 -29.99 -5.10
CA ALA A 557 -0.40 -29.06 -5.92
C ALA A 557 -1.89 -29.44 -5.97
N GLU A 558 -2.23 -30.72 -6.20
CA GLU A 558 -3.62 -31.19 -6.24
C GLU A 558 -4.35 -31.03 -4.89
N GLN A 559 -3.67 -31.25 -3.76
CA GLN A 559 -4.25 -31.04 -2.44
C GLN A 559 -4.51 -29.56 -2.11
N SER A 560 -3.90 -28.65 -2.86
CA SER A 560 -4.05 -27.21 -2.67
C SER A 560 -5.21 -26.62 -3.48
N LYS A 561 -5.87 -27.41 -4.34
CA LYS A 561 -7.02 -26.99 -5.17
C LYS A 561 -8.35 -27.16 -4.45
N LEU A 562 -9.35 -26.35 -4.80
CA LEU A 562 -10.70 -26.50 -4.25
C LEU A 562 -11.39 -27.80 -4.67
N PHE A 563 -10.97 -28.41 -5.79
CA PHE A 563 -11.46 -29.73 -6.20
C PHE A 563 -11.28 -30.79 -5.11
N ALA A 564 -10.21 -30.70 -4.30
CA ALA A 564 -9.97 -31.61 -3.18
C ALA A 564 -11.03 -31.48 -2.07
N LEU A 565 -11.76 -30.35 -2.03
CA LEU A 565 -12.78 -30.06 -1.01
C LEU A 565 -14.21 -30.39 -1.48
N GLU A 566 -14.43 -30.87 -2.72
CA GLU A 566 -15.76 -31.00 -3.36
C GLU A 566 -16.79 -31.67 -2.44
N LYS A 567 -16.47 -32.84 -1.88
CA LYS A 567 -17.38 -33.61 -1.01
C LYS A 567 -17.72 -32.87 0.29
N SER A 568 -16.76 -32.14 0.85
CA SER A 568 -16.93 -31.38 2.09
C SER A 568 -17.78 -30.14 1.83
N LEU A 569 -17.47 -29.39 0.78
CA LEU A 569 -18.16 -28.16 0.41
C LEU A 569 -19.62 -28.44 0.00
N ALA A 570 -19.87 -29.52 -0.73
CA ALA A 570 -21.22 -29.90 -1.14
C ALA A 570 -22.15 -30.17 0.06
N LYS A 571 -21.61 -30.72 1.15
CA LYS A 571 -22.38 -31.09 2.35
C LYS A 571 -22.43 -30.01 3.43
N ASN A 572 -21.58 -28.98 3.36
CA ASN A 572 -21.49 -27.96 4.42
C ASN A 572 -22.48 -26.81 4.17
N PRO A 573 -23.60 -26.70 4.92
CA PRO A 573 -24.61 -25.66 4.70
C PRO A 573 -24.14 -24.26 5.09
N LYS A 574 -23.03 -24.14 5.83
CA LYS A 574 -22.49 -22.86 6.34
C LYS A 574 -21.74 -22.06 5.27
N VAL A 575 -21.39 -22.70 4.15
CA VAL A 575 -20.52 -22.11 3.12
C VAL A 575 -21.33 -21.44 2.02
N TRP A 576 -21.03 -20.17 1.76
CA TRP A 576 -21.54 -19.36 0.67
C TRP A 576 -20.39 -18.81 -0.18
N VAL A 577 -20.56 -18.78 -1.50
CA VAL A 577 -19.56 -18.26 -2.44
C VAL A 577 -20.16 -17.19 -3.32
N PHE A 578 -19.49 -16.05 -3.42
CA PHE A 578 -19.74 -15.04 -4.45
C PHE A 578 -18.63 -15.12 -5.49
N GLN A 579 -18.98 -15.17 -6.77
CA GLN A 579 -18.00 -15.30 -7.85
C GLN A 579 -18.41 -14.46 -9.06
N ASN A 580 -17.46 -13.70 -9.60
CA ASN A 580 -17.66 -12.98 -10.85
C ASN A 580 -17.29 -13.89 -12.02
N LYS A 581 -18.11 -13.90 -13.07
CA LYS A 581 -17.87 -14.73 -14.27
C LYS A 581 -16.67 -14.25 -15.08
N ASN A 582 -16.40 -12.94 -15.09
CA ASN A 582 -15.27 -12.34 -15.78
C ASN A 582 -14.03 -12.16 -14.88
N ASP A 583 -13.94 -12.89 -13.77
CA ASP A 583 -12.75 -12.94 -12.94
C ASP A 583 -11.62 -13.67 -13.68
N PHE A 584 -10.48 -13.02 -13.82
CA PHE A 584 -9.35 -13.53 -14.59
C PHE A 584 -8.66 -14.75 -13.96
N LEU A 585 -8.89 -15.03 -12.67
CA LEU A 585 -8.31 -16.18 -11.98
C LEU A 585 -9.08 -17.50 -12.20
N ILE A 586 -10.21 -17.46 -12.90
CA ILE A 586 -11.05 -18.64 -13.14
C ILE A 586 -11.39 -18.82 -14.62
N ARG A 587 -11.85 -20.03 -14.96
CA ARG A 587 -12.28 -20.43 -16.30
C ARG A 587 -13.71 -20.97 -16.25
N GLU A 588 -14.35 -21.16 -17.40
CA GLU A 588 -15.73 -21.67 -17.48
C GLU A 588 -15.90 -23.01 -16.72
N LYS A 589 -14.92 -23.92 -16.83
CA LYS A 589 -14.93 -25.19 -16.08
C LYS A 589 -14.98 -25.01 -14.55
N HIS A 590 -14.42 -23.92 -14.02
CA HIS A 590 -14.45 -23.59 -12.60
C HIS A 590 -15.83 -23.07 -12.19
N LEU A 591 -16.48 -22.28 -13.04
CA LEU A 591 -17.85 -21.79 -12.83
C LEU A 591 -18.85 -22.95 -12.80
N ASP A 592 -18.72 -23.90 -13.72
CA ASP A 592 -19.55 -25.10 -13.77
C ASP A 592 -19.36 -25.96 -12.52
N TRP A 593 -18.10 -26.14 -12.09
CA TRP A 593 -17.78 -26.87 -10.86
C TRP A 593 -18.37 -26.20 -9.62
N LEU A 594 -18.25 -24.88 -9.49
CA LEU A 594 -18.84 -24.13 -8.37
C LEU A 594 -20.37 -24.27 -8.34
N ARG A 595 -21.04 -24.12 -9.49
CA ARG A 595 -22.49 -24.27 -9.60
C ARG A 595 -22.94 -25.67 -9.20
N LYS A 596 -22.25 -26.70 -9.68
CA LYS A 596 -22.55 -28.10 -9.35
C LYS A 596 -22.32 -28.40 -7.87
N THR A 597 -21.23 -27.89 -7.29
CA THR A 597 -20.81 -28.22 -5.92
C THR A 597 -21.65 -27.51 -4.86
N LEU A 598 -21.99 -26.23 -5.08
CA LEU A 598 -22.62 -25.39 -4.06
C LEU A 598 -24.12 -25.14 -4.30
N ALA A 599 -24.63 -25.44 -5.51
CA ALA A 599 -26.02 -25.19 -5.89
C ALA A 599 -26.45 -23.75 -5.54
N ASP A 600 -27.50 -23.57 -4.73
CA ASP A 600 -28.03 -22.24 -4.37
C ASP A 600 -27.10 -21.41 -3.47
N ARG A 601 -26.03 -22.02 -2.94
CA ARG A 601 -25.04 -21.34 -2.08
C ARG A 601 -23.94 -20.63 -2.85
N VAL A 602 -23.93 -20.69 -4.18
CA VAL A 602 -23.06 -19.87 -5.03
C VAL A 602 -23.85 -18.81 -5.79
N ARG A 603 -23.37 -17.57 -5.76
CA ARG A 603 -23.91 -16.46 -6.56
C ARG A 603 -22.91 -16.06 -7.63
N LEU A 604 -23.33 -16.16 -8.88
CA LEU A 604 -22.51 -15.82 -10.05
C LEU A 604 -22.91 -14.45 -10.60
N PHE A 605 -22.01 -13.47 -10.55
CA PHE A 605 -22.23 -12.14 -11.09
C PHE A 605 -21.65 -12.05 -12.50
N PRO A 606 -22.33 -11.38 -13.45
CA PRO A 606 -21.88 -11.32 -14.84
C PRO A 606 -20.58 -10.53 -15.00
N GLN A 607 -20.38 -9.49 -14.17
CA GLN A 607 -19.29 -8.54 -14.28
C GLN A 607 -18.79 -8.09 -12.90
N GLY A 608 -17.56 -7.59 -12.86
CA GLY A 608 -16.87 -7.11 -11.67
C GLY A 608 -15.39 -7.46 -11.60
N GLY A 609 -14.87 -8.23 -12.56
CA GLY A 609 -13.47 -8.69 -12.53
C GLY A 609 -13.16 -9.46 -11.24
N HIS A 610 -11.93 -9.38 -10.77
CA HIS A 610 -11.53 -9.92 -9.47
C HIS A 610 -11.77 -8.87 -8.38
N LEU A 611 -12.78 -9.09 -7.51
CA LEU A 611 -13.15 -8.23 -6.37
C LEU A 611 -13.67 -6.81 -6.69
N GLY A 612 -13.78 -6.44 -7.96
CA GLY A 612 -14.17 -5.09 -8.37
C GLY A 612 -15.58 -4.67 -7.99
N ASN A 613 -16.45 -5.58 -7.53
CA ASN A 613 -17.78 -5.21 -7.04
C ASN A 613 -17.81 -4.75 -5.58
N LEU A 614 -16.74 -4.94 -4.80
CA LEU A 614 -16.80 -4.75 -3.34
C LEU A 614 -17.16 -3.31 -2.92
N TRP A 615 -16.90 -2.32 -3.76
CA TRP A 615 -17.24 -0.92 -3.51
C TRP A 615 -18.71 -0.58 -3.86
N HIS A 616 -19.42 -1.43 -4.60
CA HIS A 616 -20.80 -1.17 -5.01
C HIS A 616 -21.78 -1.39 -3.83
N PRO A 617 -22.65 -0.40 -3.52
CA PRO A 617 -23.61 -0.51 -2.41
C PRO A 617 -24.51 -1.75 -2.50
N ASP A 618 -25.02 -2.10 -3.68
CA ASP A 618 -25.88 -3.28 -3.85
C ASP A 618 -25.17 -4.59 -3.52
N TYR A 619 -23.88 -4.68 -3.87
CA TYR A 619 -23.04 -5.83 -3.55
C TYR A 619 -22.76 -5.91 -2.05
N GLN A 620 -22.51 -4.76 -1.41
CA GLN A 620 -22.30 -4.65 0.03
C GLN A 620 -23.53 -5.07 0.84
N GLN A 621 -24.73 -4.66 0.41
CA GLN A 621 -25.98 -5.12 1.02
C GLN A 621 -26.16 -6.64 0.91
N LEU A 622 -25.69 -7.23 -0.19
CA LEU A 622 -25.73 -8.67 -0.39
C LEU A 622 -24.80 -9.44 0.55
N ILE A 623 -23.61 -8.89 0.79
CA ILE A 623 -22.64 -9.41 1.76
C ILE A 623 -23.31 -9.45 3.14
N LEU A 624 -23.90 -8.33 3.57
CA LEU A 624 -24.60 -8.24 4.85
C LEU A 624 -25.69 -9.30 4.96
N LYS A 625 -26.63 -9.34 4.01
CA LYS A 625 -27.75 -10.30 4.00
C LYS A 625 -27.30 -11.75 4.01
N THR A 626 -26.14 -12.06 3.45
CA THR A 626 -25.60 -13.43 3.44
C THR A 626 -24.93 -13.78 4.76
N LEU A 627 -24.39 -12.81 5.49
CA LEU A 627 -23.77 -13.02 6.80
C LEU A 627 -24.77 -12.99 7.96
N GLU A 628 -25.98 -12.45 7.76
CA GLU A 628 -27.15 -12.65 8.62
C GLU A 628 -27.65 -14.10 8.57
#